data_AF-A0A2R6T629-F1
#
_entry.id   AF-A0A2R6T629-F1
#
_cell.length_a   1.000
_cell.length_b   1.000
_cell.length_c   1.000
_cell.angle_alpha   90.00
_cell.angle_beta   90.00
_cell.angle_gamma   90.00
#
_symmetry.space_group_name_H-M   'P 1'
#
loop_
_entity.id
_entity.type
_entity.pdbx_description
1 polymer ?
#
loop_
_entity_poly.entity_id
_entity_poly.type
_entity_poly.pdbx_seq_one_letter_code
_entity_poly.pdbx_strand_id
1 'polypeptide(L)' 'MTKKDEKKQEEQKPKNKVFRTEEGIDILKEPENVEEEVLNAIFLSEKKDIEEVDKEEIDQLIEEYKQKLEQKEENND' A
#
# COMPACT_ATOMS: atom_id res chain seq x y z
N MET A 1 6.47 33.69 29.79
CA MET A 1 7.00 33.63 28.42
C MET A 1 6.82 32.21 27.90
N THR A 2 5.90 32.05 26.96
CA THR A 2 5.56 30.82 26.23
C THR A 2 6.75 30.34 25.39
N LYS A 3 7.16 29.08 25.54
CA LYS A 3 7.83 28.33 24.47
C LYS A 3 6.85 27.30 23.94
N LYS A 4 6.04 27.81 23.04
CA LYS A 4 5.22 27.08 22.09
C LYS A 4 6.16 26.69 20.93
N ASP A 5 5.83 25.59 20.26
CA ASP A 5 6.37 25.14 18.97
C ASP A 5 7.75 24.45 19.09
N GLU A 6 7.99 23.24 18.57
CA GLU A 6 7.54 22.67 17.30
C GLU A 6 7.24 21.16 17.44
N LYS A 7 5.96 20.77 17.28
CA LYS A 7 5.64 19.39 16.91
C LYS A 7 6.06 19.22 15.45
N LYS A 8 7.18 18.54 15.21
CA LYS A 8 7.45 17.94 13.90
C LYS A 8 6.30 16.98 13.59
N GLN A 9 5.35 17.42 12.78
CA GLN A 9 4.53 16.48 12.01
C GLN A 9 5.47 15.88 10.98
N GLU A 10 6.08 14.74 11.30
CA GLU A 10 6.62 13.86 10.26
C GLU A 10 5.47 13.56 9.31
N GLU A 11 5.60 14.04 8.07
CA GLU A 11 4.82 13.54 6.95
C GLU A 11 5.02 12.03 6.93
N GLN A 12 4.01 11.28 7.39
CA GLN A 12 4.02 9.83 7.32
C GLN A 12 4.00 9.47 5.83
N LYS A 13 5.18 9.24 5.27
CA LYS A 13 5.31 8.59 3.96
C LYS A 13 4.47 7.31 3.99
N PRO A 14 3.76 6.97 2.90
CA PRO A 14 2.99 5.72 2.86
C PRO A 14 3.95 4.56 3.13
N LYS A 15 3.69 3.83 4.23
CA LYS A 15 4.63 2.90 4.88
C LYS A 15 4.96 1.64 4.09
N ASN A 16 4.21 1.33 3.04
CA ASN A 16 4.26 0.04 2.37
C ASN A 16 4.23 0.21 0.85
N LYS A 17 4.95 -0.66 0.14
CA LYS A 17 4.84 -0.88 -1.29
C LYS A 17 3.79 -1.94 -1.58
N VAL A 18 3.05 -1.77 -2.67
CA VAL A 18 2.03 -2.71 -3.11
C VAL A 18 2.44 -3.26 -4.46
N PHE A 19 2.35 -4.57 -4.64
CA PHE A 19 2.74 -5.27 -5.85
C PHE A 19 1.57 -6.10 -6.36
N ARG A 20 1.39 -6.10 -7.68
CA ARG A 20 0.55 -7.07 -8.38
C ARG A 20 1.42 -8.27 -8.73
N THR A 21 0.90 -9.46 -8.43
CA THR A 21 1.52 -10.75 -8.72
C THR A 21 0.51 -11.63 -9.45
N GLU A 22 0.95 -12.76 -10.01
CA GLU A 22 0.03 -13.75 -10.63
C GLU A 22 -1.05 -14.25 -9.66
N GLU A 23 -0.76 -14.25 -8.35
CA GLU A 23 -1.66 -14.74 -7.30
C GLU A 23 -2.59 -13.65 -6.75
N GLY A 24 -2.35 -12.37 -7.06
CA GLY A 24 -3.17 -11.25 -6.60
C GLY A 24 -2.36 -10.00 -6.25
N ILE A 25 -2.60 -9.45 -5.06
CA ILE A 25 -1.94 -8.24 -4.55
C ILE A 25 -1.14 -8.59 -3.31
N ASP A 26 0.17 -8.32 -3.33
CA ASP A 26 1.08 -8.46 -2.20
C ASP A 26 1.46 -7.07 -1.66
N ILE A 27 1.59 -6.94 -0.34
CA ILE A 27 1.97 -5.68 0.33
C ILE A 27 3.29 -5.91 1.06
N LEU A 28 4.33 -5.18 0.64
CA LEU A 28 5.65 -5.20 1.24
C LEU A 28 5.81 -3.97 2.14
N LYS A 29 6.20 -4.19 3.39
CA LYS A 29 6.50 -3.07 4.30
C LYS A 29 7.83 -2.43 3.93
N GLU A 30 7.92 -1.11 4.10
CA GLU A 30 9.21 -0.43 4.06
C GLU A 30 10.08 -0.98 5.20
N PRO A 31 11.30 -1.45 4.92
CA PRO A 31 12.14 -2.09 5.92
C PRO A 31 12.61 -1.07 6.96
N GLU A 32 12.48 -1.39 8.24
CA GLU A 32 12.95 -0.55 9.35
C GLU A 32 14.43 -0.84 9.73
N ASN A 33 14.98 -1.96 9.24
CA ASN A 33 16.34 -2.40 9.50
C ASN A 33 16.92 -3.20 8.31
N VAL A 34 18.23 -3.47 8.36
CA VAL A 34 18.96 -4.19 7.29
C VAL A 34 18.46 -5.62 7.10
N GLU A 35 18.03 -6.28 8.17
CA GLU A 35 17.54 -7.66 8.10
C GLU A 35 16.24 -7.72 7.30
N GLU A 36 15.33 -6.78 7.53
CA GLU A 36 14.09 -6.62 6.77
C GLU A 36 14.34 -6.25 5.30
N GLU A 37 15.36 -5.42 5.03
CA GLU A 37 15.76 -5.09 3.65
C GLU A 37 16.20 -6.34 2.88
N VAL A 38 16.99 -7.21 3.52
CA VAL A 38 17.45 -8.47 2.93
C VAL A 38 16.28 -9.44 2.73
N LEU A 39 15.38 -9.58 3.72
CA LEU A 39 14.20 -10.43 3.59
C LEU A 39 13.28 -9.96 2.46
N ASN A 40 13.06 -8.65 2.35
CA ASN A 40 12.30 -8.04 1.28
C ASN A 40 12.92 -8.33 -0.10
N ALA A 41 14.24 -8.21 -0.22
CA ALA A 41 14.95 -8.51 -1.46
C ALA A 41 14.82 -9.98 -1.88
N ILE A 42 14.93 -10.91 -0.91
CA ILE A 42 14.75 -12.35 -1.17
C ILE A 42 13.31 -12.61 -1.63
N PHE A 43 12.31 -12.07 -0.92
CA PHE A 43 10.90 -12.23 -1.28
C PHE A 43 10.60 -11.76 -2.71
N LEU A 44 11.12 -10.58 -3.09
CA LEU A 44 10.95 -10.04 -4.44
C LEU A 44 11.70 -10.86 -5.51
N SER A 45 12.82 -11.51 -5.14
CA SER A 45 13.58 -12.33 -6.09
C SER A 45 12.91 -13.66 -6.45
N GLU A 46 12.05 -14.19 -5.58
CA GLU A 46 11.33 -15.45 -5.80
C GLU A 46 10.07 -15.28 -6.66
N LYS A 47 9.51 -14.07 -6.67
CA LYS A 47 8.28 -13.77 -7.39
C LYS A 47 8.60 -13.49 -8.87
N LYS A 48 7.96 -14.25 -9.76
CA LYS A 48 7.98 -13.96 -11.20
C LYS A 48 6.91 -12.92 -11.51
N ASP A 49 7.23 -11.99 -12.40
CA ASP A 49 6.29 -11.00 -12.94
C ASP A 49 5.59 -10.18 -11.86
N ILE A 50 6.39 -9.49 -11.04
CA ILE A 50 5.90 -8.49 -10.08
C ILE A 50 5.83 -7.11 -10.73
N GLU A 51 4.71 -6.43 -10.54
CA GLU A 51 4.53 -5.04 -10.96
C GLU A 51 4.23 -4.18 -9.72
N GLU A 52 5.04 -3.15 -9.48
CA GLU A 52 4.76 -2.18 -8.40
C GLU A 52 3.52 -1.37 -8.79
N VAL A 53 2.48 -1.45 -7.97
CA VAL A 53 1.24 -0.72 -8.17
C VAL A 53 1.41 0.66 -7.56
N ASP A 54 1.23 1.69 -8.38
CA ASP A 54 1.32 3.05 -7.89
C ASP A 54 0.08 3.43 -7.06
N LYS A 55 0.18 4.57 -6.37
CA LYS A 55 -0.90 5.04 -5.52
C LYS A 55 -2.17 5.39 -6.31
N GLU A 56 -2.01 5.91 -7.53
CA GLU A 56 -3.13 6.34 -8.35
C GLU A 56 -3.97 5.14 -8.79
N GLU A 57 -3.32 4.04 -9.18
CA GLU A 57 -3.94 2.77 -9.52
C GLU A 57 -4.62 2.12 -8.30
N ILE A 58 -4.01 2.19 -7.11
CA ILE A 58 -4.66 1.74 -5.86
C ILE A 58 -5.94 2.52 -5.61
N ASP A 59 -5.89 3.85 -5.72
CA ASP A 59 -7.04 4.73 -5.48
C ASP A 59 -8.16 4.45 -6.49
N GLN A 60 -7.83 4.19 -7.77
CA GLN A 60 -8.78 3.78 -8.79
C GLN A 60 -9.44 2.42 -8.47
N LEU A 61 -8.66 1.42 -8.06
CA LEU A 61 -9.18 0.10 -7.69
C LEU A 61 -10.12 0.17 -6.48
N ILE A 62 -9.81 1.02 -5.49
CA ILE A 62 -10.67 1.25 -4.33
C ILE A 62 -12.00 1.87 -4.78
N GLU A 63 -11.95 2.87 -5.67
CA GLU A 63 -13.15 3.55 -6.15
C GLU A 63 -14.06 2.61 -6.96
N GLU A 64 -13.48 1.81 -7.87
CA GLU A 64 -14.23 0.79 -8.59
C GLU A 64 -14.89 -0.22 -7.66
N TYR A 65 -14.19 -0.63 -6.59
CA TYR A 65 -14.72 -1.59 -5.64
C TYR A 65 -15.87 -1.00 -4.81
N LYS A 66 -15.77 0.27 -4.39
CA LYS A 66 -16.87 0.98 -3.72
C LYS A 66 -18.10 1.08 -4.60
N GLN A 67 -17.94 1.46 -5.86
CA GLN A 67 -19.06 1.54 -6.81
C GLN A 67 -19.72 0.18 -7.03
N LYS A 68 -18.93 -0.90 -7.13
CA LYS A 68 -19.47 -2.27 -7.22
C LYS A 68 -20.21 -2.70 -5.96
N LEU A 69 -19.78 -2.26 -4.77
CA LEU A 69 -20.48 -2.52 -3.52
C LEU A 69 -21.81 -1.79 -3.46
N GLU A 70 -21.84 -0.49 -3.77
CA GLU A 70 -23.07 0.30 -3.80
C GLU A 70 -24.10 -0.28 -4.77
N GLN A 71 -23.69 -0.64 -5.99
CA GLN A 71 -24.57 -1.28 -6.97
C GLN A 71 -25.07 -2.66 -6.52
N LYS A 72 -24.28 -3.39 -5.73
CA LYS A 72 -24.68 -4.71 -5.22
C LYS A 72 -25.66 -4.57 -4.04
N GLU A 73 -25.54 -3.52 -3.24
CA GLU A 73 -26.50 -3.20 -2.18
C GLU A 73 -27.83 -2.73 -2.79
N GLU A 74 -27.81 -1.85 -3.80
CA GLU A 74 -29.03 -1.40 -4.49
C GLU A 74 -29.79 -2.50 -5.25
N ASN A 75 -29.09 -3.54 -5.71
CA ASN A 75 -29.72 -4.67 -6.42
C ASN A 75 -30.19 -5.82 -5.48
N ASN A 76 -29.99 -5.70 -4.16
CA ASN A 76 -30.43 -6.69 -3.17
C ASN A 76 -31.57 -6.19 -2.25
N ASP A 77 -32.08 -4.98 -2.46
CA ASP A 77 -33.35 -4.46 -1.88
C ASP A 77 -34.51 -4.61 -2.89
#